data_AF-A0A6V8P1A2-F1
#
_entry.id   AF-A0A6V8P1A2-F1
#
_cell.length_a   1.000
_cell.length_b   1.000
_cell.length_c   1.000
_cell.angle_alpha   90.00
_cell.angle_beta   90.00
_cell.angle_gamma   90.00
#
_symmetry.space_group_name_H-M   'P 1'
#
loop_
_entity.id
_entity.type
_entity.pdbx_description
1 polymer ?
#
loop_
_entity_poly.entity_id
_entity_poly.type
_entity_poly.pdbx_seq_one_letter_code
_entity_poly.pdbx_strand_id
1 'polypeptide(L)'
;KYDVLVSPTSPTVAFKIGEKVDNPLQMYLSDVCTIPVNLAGIPAISVPCGTSDGLPIGLQIIGRAFDEETILRVAYTFEQYFGFNQSPPLTNPGVQLTEDQKSQVQMSGEGRRR
;
A
#
# COMPACT_ATOMS: atom_id res chain seq x y z
N LYS A 1 -14.98 22.61 -4.87
CA LYS A 1 -13.52 22.81 -5.09
C LYS A 1 -12.82 22.06 -3.97
N TYR A 2 -11.96 21.08 -4.29
CA TYR A 2 -11.29 20.21 -3.32
C TYR A 2 -9.77 20.27 -3.53
N ASP A 3 -9.00 19.96 -2.50
CA ASP A 3 -7.53 20.02 -2.51
C ASP A 3 -6.86 18.71 -2.91
N VAL A 4 -7.46 17.59 -2.52
CA VAL A 4 -7.05 16.25 -2.92
C VAL A 4 -8.27 15.42 -3.29
N LEU A 5 -8.07 14.45 -4.18
CA LEU A 5 -9.00 13.36 -4.44
C LEU A 5 -8.46 12.10 -3.77
N VAL A 6 -9.34 11.26 -3.24
CA VAL A 6 -8.95 10.02 -2.56
C VAL A 6 -9.67 8.85 -3.19
N SER A 7 -8.95 7.77 -3.47
CA SER A 7 -9.49 6.51 -3.99
C SER A 7 -8.77 5.33 -3.36
N PRO A 8 -9.30 4.10 -3.40
CA PRO A 8 -8.47 2.92 -3.18
C PRO A 8 -7.40 2.82 -4.27
N THR A 9 -6.19 2.37 -3.93
CA THR A 9 -5.10 2.17 -4.90
C THR A 9 -5.37 0.98 -5.82
N SER A 10 -6.06 -0.04 -5.32
CA SER A 10 -6.48 -1.22 -6.06
C SER A 10 -7.94 -1.54 -5.73
N PRO A 11 -8.77 -2.00 -6.70
CA PRO A 11 -10.16 -2.35 -6.46
C PRO A 11 -10.33 -3.60 -5.57
N THR A 12 -9.30 -4.44 -5.46
CA THR A 12 -9.29 -5.65 -4.61
C THR A 12 -8.00 -5.74 -3.80
N VAL A 13 -8.03 -6.48 -2.69
CA VAL A 13 -6.81 -6.92 -1.99
C VAL A 13 -5.97 -7.86 -2.88
N ALA A 14 -4.75 -8.18 -2.44
CA ALA A 14 -3.85 -9.03 -3.21
C ALA A 14 -4.49 -10.38 -3.56
N PHE A 15 -4.53 -10.70 -4.85
CA PHE A 15 -5.00 -11.99 -5.37
C PHE A 15 -3.89 -13.04 -5.24
N LYS A 16 -4.25 -14.33 -5.21
CA LYS A 16 -3.26 -15.42 -5.11
C LYS A 16 -2.43 -15.52 -6.39
N ILE A 17 -1.20 -16.02 -6.24
CA ILE A 17 -0.34 -16.33 -7.39
C ILE A 17 -1.08 -17.32 -8.29
N GLY A 18 -1.20 -16.99 -9.58
CA GLY A 18 -1.92 -17.83 -10.56
C GLY A 18 -3.38 -17.45 -10.79
N GLU A 19 -4.01 -16.70 -9.88
CA GLU A 19 -5.47 -16.49 -9.89
C GLU A 19 -5.99 -15.63 -11.05
N LYS A 20 -5.14 -14.74 -11.59
CA LYS A 20 -5.47 -13.85 -12.72
C LYS A 20 -4.67 -14.13 -13.99
N VAL A 21 -4.03 -15.30 -14.09
CA VAL A 21 -3.14 -15.65 -15.23
C VAL A 21 -3.94 -16.00 -16.49
N ASP A 22 -5.12 -16.59 -16.33
CA ASP A 22 -5.91 -17.11 -17.46
C ASP A 22 -6.70 -16.03 -18.21
N ASN A 23 -6.87 -14.85 -17.61
CA ASN A 23 -7.58 -13.74 -18.24
C ASN A 23 -6.78 -12.42 -18.09
N PRO A 24 -6.00 -12.03 -19.11
CA PRO A 24 -5.18 -10.81 -19.05
C PRO A 24 -6.01 -9.55 -18.80
N LEU A 25 -7.30 -9.52 -19.16
CA LEU A 25 -8.19 -8.39 -18.87
C LEU A 25 -8.45 -8.22 -17.37
N GLN A 26 -8.50 -9.30 -16.60
CA GLN A 26 -8.65 -9.21 -15.14
C GLN A 26 -7.41 -8.68 -14.44
N MET A 27 -6.23 -8.89 -15.02
CA MET A 27 -4.99 -8.27 -14.56
C MET A 27 -5.06 -6.75 -14.78
N TYR A 28 -5.44 -6.30 -15.99
CA TYR A 28 -5.58 -4.88 -16.32
C TYR A 28 -6.61 -4.13 -15.44
N LEU A 29 -7.68 -4.81 -15.03
CA LEU A 29 -8.67 -4.22 -14.13
C LEU A 29 -8.08 -3.82 -12.76
N SER A 30 -6.94 -4.39 -12.37
CA SER A 30 -6.27 -4.06 -11.10
C SER A 30 -5.69 -2.63 -11.12
N ASP A 31 -5.34 -2.10 -12.30
CA ASP A 31 -4.74 -0.77 -12.48
C ASP A 31 -5.76 0.31 -12.85
N VAL A 32 -7.06 -0.01 -12.89
CA VAL A 32 -8.12 0.96 -13.28
C VAL A 32 -8.13 2.21 -12.40
N CYS A 33 -7.77 2.07 -11.13
CA CYS A 33 -7.71 3.18 -10.19
C CYS A 33 -6.47 4.09 -10.37
N THR A 34 -5.42 3.62 -11.03
CA THR A 34 -4.14 4.34 -11.19
C THR A 34 -3.97 4.93 -12.60
N ILE A 35 -4.57 4.32 -13.63
CA ILE A 35 -4.52 4.79 -15.03
C ILE A 35 -4.91 6.28 -15.20
N PRO A 36 -5.98 6.81 -14.58
CA PRO A 36 -6.39 8.20 -14.78
C PRO A 36 -5.34 9.21 -14.28
N VAL A 37 -4.61 8.88 -13.20
CA VAL A 37 -3.57 9.73 -12.62
C VAL A 37 -2.38 9.84 -13.58
N ASN A 38 -1.93 8.70 -14.12
CA ASN A 38 -0.81 8.65 -15.05
C ASN A 38 -1.13 9.43 -16.34
N LEU A 39 -2.37 9.33 -16.83
CA LEU A 39 -2.78 10.04 -18.04
C LEU A 39 -2.93 11.55 -17.82
N ALA A 40 -3.39 11.96 -16.63
CA ALA A 40 -3.54 13.37 -16.26
C ALA A 40 -2.20 14.04 -15.92
N GLY A 41 -1.12 13.27 -15.72
CA GLY A 41 0.20 13.82 -15.37
C GLY A 41 0.22 14.51 -14.01
N ILE A 42 -0.64 14.07 -13.09
CA ILE A 42 -0.80 14.65 -11.76
C ILE A 42 -0.17 13.75 -10.69
N PRO A 43 0.36 14.32 -9.60
CA PRO A 43 0.98 13.54 -8.56
C PRO A 43 -0.07 12.76 -7.74
N ALA A 44 0.29 11.53 -7.35
CA ALA A 44 -0.46 10.71 -6.42
C ALA A 44 0.47 9.87 -5.53
N ILE A 45 0.00 9.52 -4.33
CA ILE A 45 0.70 8.64 -3.39
C ILE A 45 -0.25 7.56 -2.89
N SER A 46 0.26 6.35 -2.66
CA SER A 46 -0.46 5.27 -2.00
C SER A 46 0.06 5.09 -0.58
N VAL A 47 -0.82 5.23 0.42
CA VAL A 47 -0.51 5.02 1.84
C VAL A 47 -1.29 3.82 2.40
N PRO A 48 -0.70 3.01 3.31
CA PRO A 48 -1.40 1.87 3.90
C PRO A 48 -2.55 2.35 4.81
N CYS A 49 -3.77 1.87 4.56
CA CYS A 49 -5.01 2.33 5.21
C CYS A 49 -5.79 1.19 5.88
N GLY A 50 -5.19 0.02 6.06
CA GLY A 50 -5.96 -1.12 6.52
C GLY A 50 -5.32 -2.45 6.22
N THR A 51 -5.89 -3.48 6.84
CA THR A 51 -5.88 -4.82 6.26
C THR A 51 -7.31 -5.28 6.01
N SER A 52 -7.54 -6.00 4.92
CA SER A 52 -8.75 -6.79 4.68
C SER A 52 -8.30 -8.20 4.31
N ASP A 53 -8.96 -9.20 4.88
CA ASP A 53 -8.59 -10.62 4.69
C ASP A 53 -7.12 -10.93 5.05
N GLY A 54 -6.54 -10.17 5.98
CA GLY A 54 -5.13 -10.27 6.39
C GLY A 54 -4.12 -9.67 5.41
N LEU A 55 -4.59 -9.00 4.36
CA LEU A 55 -3.77 -8.39 3.30
C LEU A 55 -3.85 -6.86 3.36
N PRO A 56 -2.78 -6.13 2.98
CA PRO A 56 -2.75 -4.68 3.12
C PRO A 56 -3.66 -4.01 2.08
N ILE A 57 -4.34 -2.95 2.50
CA ILE A 57 -5.12 -2.04 1.63
C ILE A 57 -4.36 -0.72 1.48
N GLY A 58 -4.21 -0.27 0.24
CA GLY A 58 -3.67 1.05 -0.09
C GLY A 58 -4.77 2.09 -0.32
N LEU A 59 -4.59 3.28 0.25
CA LEU A 59 -5.35 4.49 -0.05
C LEU A 59 -4.52 5.38 -0.96
N GLN A 60 -5.05 5.68 -2.14
CA GLN A 60 -4.46 6.58 -3.11
C GLN A 60 -4.95 8.01 -2.85
N ILE A 61 -4.02 8.94 -2.64
CA ILE A 61 -4.27 10.38 -2.50
C ILE A 61 -3.70 11.06 -3.74
N ILE A 62 -4.55 11.78 -4.47
CA ILE A 62 -4.23 12.43 -5.75
C ILE A 62 -4.34 13.94 -5.55
N GLY A 63 -3.31 14.68 -5.95
CA GLY A 63 -3.29 16.14 -5.86
C GLY A 63 -3.31 16.82 -7.22
N ARG A 64 -3.08 18.13 -7.20
CA ARG A 64 -2.99 18.96 -8.41
C ARG A 64 -1.59 18.82 -9.02
N ALA A 65 -1.46 19.15 -10.31
CA ALA A 65 -0.16 19.19 -10.98
C ALA A 65 0.80 20.11 -10.20
N PHE A 66 2.02 19.61 -9.92
CA PHE A 66 3.07 20.31 -9.16
C PHE A 66 2.72 20.66 -7.70
N ASP A 67 1.76 19.96 -7.09
CA ASP A 67 1.32 20.16 -5.70
C ASP A 67 1.67 18.96 -4.80
N GLU A 68 2.90 18.44 -4.94
CA GLU A 68 3.41 17.30 -4.17
C GLU A 68 3.47 17.61 -2.66
N GLU A 69 3.73 18.86 -2.29
CA GLU A 69 3.78 19.30 -0.90
C GLU A 69 2.45 19.02 -0.17
N THR A 70 1.33 19.32 -0.81
CA THR A 70 0.00 19.07 -0.25
C THR A 70 -0.26 17.58 -0.10
N ILE A 71 0.10 16.77 -1.10
CA ILE A 71 -0.05 15.31 -1.03
C ILE A 71 0.78 14.72 0.11
N LEU A 72 2.04 15.12 0.24
CA LEU A 72 2.93 14.63 1.30
C LEU A 72 2.44 15.04 2.69
N ARG A 73 1.93 16.25 2.85
CA ARG A 73 1.34 16.71 4.11
C ARG A 73 0.09 15.91 4.49
N VAL A 74 -0.77 15.62 3.53
CA VAL A 74 -1.97 14.78 3.76
C VAL A 74 -1.56 13.35 4.10
N ALA A 75 -0.64 12.76 3.35
CA ALA A 75 -0.12 11.42 3.61
C ALA A 75 0.53 11.31 4.99
N TYR A 76 1.39 12.26 5.36
CA TYR A 76 2.03 12.30 6.68
C TYR A 76 1.00 12.42 7.79
N THR A 77 0.02 13.32 7.64
CA THR A 77 -1.07 13.45 8.63
C THR A 77 -1.83 12.14 8.76
N PHE A 78 -2.19 11.52 7.64
CA PHE A 78 -2.87 10.23 7.63
C PHE A 78 -2.08 9.15 8.38
N GLU A 79 -0.77 9.03 8.12
CA GLU A 79 0.11 8.09 8.81
C GLU A 79 0.22 8.35 10.32
N GLN A 80 0.27 9.61 10.76
CA GLN A 80 0.31 9.94 12.19
C GLN A 80 -0.97 9.52 12.93
N TYR A 81 -2.13 9.60 12.27
CA TYR A 81 -3.41 9.19 12.86
C TYR A 81 -3.66 7.68 12.82
N PHE A 82 -3.29 7.01 11.73
CA PHE A 82 -3.60 5.58 11.51
C PHE A 82 -2.45 4.62 11.90
N GLY A 83 -1.25 5.13 12.09
CA GLY A 83 -0.05 4.37 12.43
C GLY A 83 0.53 3.58 11.25
N PHE A 84 1.86 3.51 11.16
CA PHE A 84 2.58 2.78 10.11
C PHE A 84 2.44 1.24 10.22
N ASN A 85 1.86 0.74 11.30
CA ASN A 85 1.89 -0.67 11.70
C ASN A 85 0.88 -1.57 10.98
N GLN A 86 0.28 -1.11 9.88
CA GLN A 86 -0.76 -1.85 9.15
C GLN A 86 -0.23 -2.68 7.98
N SER A 87 1.09 -2.68 7.76
CA SER A 87 1.71 -3.65 6.86
C SER A 87 1.68 -5.03 7.55
N PRO A 88 1.07 -6.06 6.94
CA PRO A 88 1.21 -7.41 7.47
C PRO A 88 2.70 -7.76 7.52
N PRO A 89 3.13 -8.55 8.52
CA PRO A 89 4.52 -8.94 8.61
C PRO A 89 4.95 -9.57 7.28
N LEU A 90 6.19 -9.34 6.85
CA LEU A 90 6.77 -9.88 5.61
C LEU A 90 6.93 -11.42 5.63
N THR A 91 6.14 -12.11 6.47
CA THR A 91 6.11 -13.55 6.59
C THR A 91 5.28 -14.10 5.44
N ASN A 92 5.95 -14.81 4.55
CA ASN A 92 5.32 -15.53 3.47
C ASN A 92 4.33 -16.57 4.07
N PRO A 93 3.03 -16.56 3.74
CA PRO A 93 2.06 -17.49 4.33
C PRO A 93 2.36 -18.97 4.08
N GLY A 94 3.27 -19.28 3.13
CA GLY A 94 3.76 -20.62 2.83
C GLY A 94 5.15 -20.98 3.36
N VAL A 95 5.82 -20.09 4.10
CA VAL A 95 7.12 -20.38 4.75
C VAL A 95 6.90 -20.36 6.26
N GLN A 96 6.70 -21.54 6.85
CA GLN A 96 6.81 -21.69 8.29
C GLN A 96 8.25 -21.33 8.68
N LEU A 97 8.44 -20.15 9.26
CA LEU A 97 9.70 -19.83 9.93
C LEU A 97 9.89 -20.89 11.03
N THR A 98 10.90 -21.74 10.88
CA THR A 98 11.33 -22.65 11.94
C THR A 98 11.71 -21.83 13.18
N GLU A 99 11.59 -22.40 14.37
CA GLU A 99 11.78 -21.69 15.65
C GLU A 99 13.15 -20.98 15.74
N ASP A 100 14.16 -21.45 15.02
CA ASP A 100 15.47 -20.82 14.88
C ASP A 100 15.45 -19.43 14.19
N GLN A 101 14.49 -19.18 13.29
CA GLN A 101 14.42 -17.92 12.54
C GLN A 101 13.65 -16.82 13.28
N LYS A 102 12.80 -17.15 14.26
CA LYS A 102 12.12 -16.17 15.11
C LYS A 102 13.09 -15.41 16.01
N SER A 103 14.13 -16.08 16.49
CA SER A 103 15.17 -15.51 17.35
C SER A 103 16.05 -14.49 16.64
N GLN A 104 16.28 -14.62 15.32
CA GLN A 104 17.10 -13.66 14.56
C GLN A 104 16.35 -12.37 14.19
N VAL A 105 15.04 -12.44 13.95
CA VAL A 105 14.24 -11.23 13.63
C VAL A 105 14.03 -10.35 14.86
N GLN A 106 13.85 -10.95 16.04
CA GLN A 106 13.70 -10.22 17.30
C GLN A 106 14.97 -9.43 17.68
N MET A 107 16.16 -9.96 17.36
CA MET A 107 17.45 -9.35 17.71
C MET A 107 17.87 -8.20 16.77
N SER A 108 17.27 -8.08 15.59
CA SER A 108 17.58 -7.00 14.63
C SER A 108 16.75 -5.72 14.86
N GLY A 109 15.68 -5.78 15.67
CA GLY A 109 14.72 -4.68 15.86
C GLY A 109 15.07 -3.67 16.95
N GLU A 110 15.95 -4.00 17.91
CA GLU A 110 16.28 -3.12 19.05
C GLU A 110 17.49 -2.18 18.80
N GLY A 111 18.15 -2.27 17.65
CA GLY A 111 19.40 -1.55 17.39
C GLY A 111 19.30 -0.15 16.77
N ARG A 112 18.11 0.35 16.45
CA ARG A 112 17.95 1.59 15.64
C ARG A 112 17.14 2.69 16.33
N ARG A 113 17.45 2.95 17.61
CA ARG A 113 17.25 4.26 18.25
C ARG A 113 18.59 4.75 18.80
N ARG A 114 19.26 5.57 18.01
CA ARG A 114 20.18 6.61 18.48
C ARG A 114 19.88 7.87 17.68
#